data_AF-A0A949ZC41-F1
#
_entry.id   AF-A0A949ZC41-F1
#
_cell.length_a   1.000
_cell.length_b   1.000
_cell.length_c   1.000
_cell.angle_alpha   90.00
_cell.angle_beta   90.00
_cell.angle_gamma   90.00
#
_symmetry.space_group_name_H-M   'P 1'
#
loop_
_entity.id
_entity.type
_entity.pdbx_description
1 polymer ?
#
loop_
_entity_poly.entity_id
_entity_poly.type
_entity_poly.pdbx_seq_one_letter_code
_entity_poly.pdbx_strand_id
1 'polypeptide(L)'
;MSDPRPGAADQTREQRPTLVLIVYCWDMLLGILAIFGAFAALGGQVAVGTRLVTLPLALQILDAFASAAYAAVLIMTASLLTRPLVWIRRFQIATLAIAVGLAALSLLTAAVAGGLGIVPLLVTLLFMLLDVAAIVVMTEHRITSWYVQQAPTPLYATVTLGFWALSSLVLVVVDALQ
;
A
#
# COMPACT_ATOMS: atom_id res chain seq x y z
N MET A 1 12.03 -51.88 8.72
CA MET A 1 13.00 -50.80 8.45
C MET A 1 12.22 -49.72 7.72
N SER A 2 11.91 -48.65 8.43
CA SER A 2 10.98 -47.58 8.01
C SER A 2 11.65 -46.64 7.01
N ASP A 3 11.03 -46.53 5.85
CA ASP A 3 11.33 -45.53 4.82
C ASP A 3 10.91 -44.14 5.34
N PRO A 4 11.83 -43.17 5.52
CA PRO A 4 11.45 -41.83 5.91
C PRO A 4 10.89 -41.14 4.67
N ARG A 5 9.57 -41.25 4.46
CA ARG A 5 8.87 -40.43 3.45
C ARG A 5 9.29 -38.97 3.66
N PRO A 6 9.83 -38.26 2.65
CA PRO A 6 10.09 -36.84 2.75
C PRO A 6 8.77 -36.17 3.14
N GLY A 7 8.78 -35.58 4.33
CA GLY A 7 7.58 -35.22 5.07
C GLY A 7 6.77 -34.15 4.36
N ALA A 8 5.48 -34.14 4.64
CA ALA A 8 4.48 -33.15 4.23
C ALA A 8 4.91 -31.67 4.34
N ALA A 9 6.00 -31.36 5.06
CA ALA A 9 6.64 -30.05 5.08
C ALA A 9 7.14 -29.57 3.71
N ASP A 10 7.63 -30.46 2.84
CA ASP A 10 8.10 -30.08 1.49
C ASP A 10 6.92 -29.83 0.52
N GLN A 11 5.84 -30.61 0.61
CA GLN A 11 4.62 -30.38 -0.18
C GLN A 11 3.92 -29.06 0.19
N THR A 12 4.05 -28.61 1.44
CA THR A 12 3.50 -27.32 1.88
C THR A 12 4.34 -26.13 1.38
N ARG A 13 5.61 -26.35 1.02
CA ARG A 13 6.49 -25.36 0.39
C ARG A 13 6.21 -25.20 -1.10
N GLU A 14 5.86 -26.28 -1.79
CA GLU A 14 5.57 -26.31 -3.23
C GLU A 14 4.26 -25.60 -3.64
N GLN A 15 3.30 -25.42 -2.73
CA GLN A 15 2.01 -24.79 -3.03
C GLN A 15 1.94 -23.28 -2.73
N ARG A 16 3.05 -22.63 -2.36
CA ARG A 16 3.04 -21.17 -2.18
C ARG A 16 2.92 -20.50 -3.55
N PRO A 17 1.86 -19.72 -3.82
CA PRO A 17 1.69 -19.13 -5.13
C PRO A 17 2.80 -18.11 -5.38
N THR A 18 3.62 -18.31 -6.41
CA THR A 18 4.73 -17.40 -6.77
C THR A 18 4.28 -15.95 -6.96
N LEU A 19 3.03 -15.75 -7.36
CA LEU A 19 2.42 -14.43 -7.51
C LEU A 19 2.34 -13.64 -6.19
N VAL A 20 2.27 -14.31 -5.03
CA VAL A 20 2.34 -13.64 -3.71
C VAL A 20 3.71 -12.99 -3.50
N LEU A 21 4.79 -13.58 -4.04
CA LEU A 21 6.12 -12.99 -3.97
C LEU A 21 6.22 -11.68 -4.74
N ILE A 22 5.53 -11.58 -5.88
CA ILE A 22 5.48 -10.34 -6.68
C ILE A 22 4.81 -9.23 -5.87
N VAL A 23 3.66 -9.52 -5.24
CA VAL A 23 2.97 -8.54 -4.40
C VAL A 23 3.79 -8.16 -3.17
N TYR A 24 4.47 -9.13 -2.55
CA TYR A 24 5.42 -8.86 -1.47
C TYR A 24 6.54 -7.89 -1.90
N CYS A 25 7.17 -8.14 -3.05
CA CYS A 25 8.23 -7.27 -3.56
C CYS A 25 7.70 -5.86 -3.87
N TRP A 26 6.49 -5.76 -4.41
CA TRP A 26 5.83 -4.49 -4.67
C TRP A 26 5.54 -3.72 -3.39
N ASP A 27 4.95 -4.37 -2.38
CA ASP A 27 4.68 -3.77 -1.07
C ASP A 27 5.95 -3.28 -0.38
N MET A 28 7.04 -4.04 -0.47
CA MET A 28 8.35 -3.64 0.08
C MET A 28 8.89 -2.40 -0.63
N LEU A 29 8.78 -2.34 -1.96
CA LEU A 29 9.20 -1.17 -2.73
C LEU A 29 8.39 0.07 -2.31
N LEU A 30 7.06 -0.06 -2.25
CA LEU A 30 6.18 1.02 -1.79
C LEU A 30 6.48 1.43 -0.34
N GLY A 31 6.74 0.47 0.53
CA GLY A 31 7.08 0.72 1.93
C GLY A 31 8.38 1.51 2.07
N ILE A 32 9.41 1.15 1.29
CA ILE A 32 10.67 1.89 1.23
C ILE A 32 10.46 3.31 0.71
N LEU A 33 9.68 3.48 -0.37
CA LEU A 33 9.36 4.81 -0.89
C LEU A 33 8.60 5.66 0.13
N ALA A 34 7.66 5.06 0.87
CA ALA A 34 6.91 5.73 1.92
C ALA A 34 7.82 6.15 3.10
N ILE A 35 8.82 5.35 3.45
CA ILE A 35 9.84 5.73 4.45
C ILE A 35 10.62 6.96 3.96
N PHE A 36 11.07 6.96 2.70
CA PHE A 36 11.73 8.13 2.12
C PHE A 36 10.81 9.36 2.08
N GLY A 37 9.53 9.19 1.77
CA GLY A 37 8.52 10.25 1.85
C GLY A 37 8.41 10.84 3.25
N ALA A 38 8.38 9.99 4.29
CA ALA A 38 8.35 10.43 5.68
C ALA A 38 9.57 11.30 6.06
N PHE A 39 10.76 10.93 5.59
CA PHE A 39 11.96 11.74 5.79
C PHE A 39 11.96 13.03 4.96
N ALA A 40 11.46 12.98 3.72
CA ALA A 40 11.38 14.14 2.84
C ALA A 40 10.47 15.24 3.43
N ALA A 41 9.32 14.84 4.01
CA ALA A 41 8.41 15.75 4.68
C ALA A 41 9.07 16.53 5.84
N LEU A 42 10.02 15.90 6.55
CA LEU A 42 10.80 16.55 7.62
C LEU A 42 11.91 17.48 7.10
N GLY A 43 12.29 17.35 5.82
CA GLY A 43 13.28 18.20 5.16
C GLY A 43 12.76 19.56 4.69
N GLY A 44 11.51 19.90 4.98
CA GLY A 44 10.90 21.19 4.64
C GLY A 44 10.32 21.28 3.23
N GLN A 45 10.34 20.19 2.45
CA GLN A 45 9.61 20.09 1.19
C GLN A 45 8.66 18.90 1.22
N VAL A 46 7.36 19.20 1.25
CA VAL A 46 6.32 18.17 1.17
C VAL A 46 5.85 18.08 -0.26
N ALA A 47 5.90 16.88 -0.83
CA ALA A 47 5.26 16.59 -2.10
C ALA A 47 3.78 16.27 -1.83
N VAL A 48 2.88 17.22 -2.09
CA VAL A 48 1.44 16.92 -2.13
C VAL A 48 1.04 16.73 -3.58
N GLY A 49 0.63 15.52 -3.93
CA GLY A 49 0.34 15.16 -5.31
C GLY A 49 1.57 15.32 -6.22
N THR A 50 1.53 16.31 -7.12
CA THR A 50 2.58 16.54 -8.14
C THR A 50 3.44 17.78 -7.89
N ARG A 51 3.29 18.47 -6.76
CA ARG A 51 3.98 19.74 -6.46
C ARG A 51 4.70 19.68 -5.12
N LEU A 52 5.86 20.36 -5.05
CA LEU A 52 6.56 20.61 -3.80
C LEU A 52 6.01 21.93 -3.22
N VAL A 53 5.27 21.84 -2.13
CA VAL A 53 4.63 22.99 -1.48
C VAL A 53 5.21 23.15 -0.08
N THR A 54 5.61 24.37 0.28
CA THR A 54 5.99 24.69 1.67
C THR A 54 4.72 24.74 2.51
N LEU A 55 4.37 23.60 3.08
CA LEU A 55 3.24 23.47 3.98
C LEU A 55 3.58 23.98 5.40
N PRO A 56 2.58 24.44 6.18
CA PRO A 56 2.71 24.64 7.62
C PRO A 56 3.32 23.42 8.31
N LEU A 57 4.16 23.64 9.33
CA LEU A 57 4.85 22.57 10.06
C LEU A 57 3.90 21.44 10.51
N ALA A 58 2.70 21.78 10.97
CA ALA A 58 1.69 20.81 11.38
C ALA A 58 1.29 19.84 10.25
N LEU A 59 1.19 20.32 9.01
CA LEU A 59 0.88 19.49 7.84
C LEU A 59 2.10 18.69 7.36
N GLN A 60 3.32 19.21 7.53
CA GLN A 60 4.55 18.43 7.27
C GLN A 60 4.68 17.25 8.25
N ILE A 61 4.39 17.49 9.53
CA ILE A 61 4.36 16.45 10.56
C ILE A 61 3.27 15.42 10.23
N LEU A 62 2.07 15.87 9.87
CA LEU A 62 0.98 14.97 9.50
C LEU A 62 1.35 14.10 8.29
N ASP A 63 1.96 14.69 7.26
CA ASP A 63 2.41 13.94 6.08
C ASP A 63 3.52 12.94 6.41
N ALA A 64 4.48 13.32 7.26
CA ALA A 64 5.52 12.41 7.72
C ALA A 64 4.92 11.19 8.47
N PHE A 65 3.97 11.44 9.37
CA PHE A 65 3.28 10.36 10.09
C PHE A 65 2.37 9.54 9.18
N ALA A 66 1.69 10.14 8.22
CA ALA A 66 0.87 9.42 7.25
C ALA A 66 1.74 8.50 6.39
N SER A 67 2.87 9.00 5.88
CA SER A 67 3.85 8.21 5.12
C SER A 67 4.45 7.07 5.95
N ALA A 68 4.81 7.33 7.21
CA ALA A 68 5.30 6.28 8.11
C ALA A 68 4.23 5.22 8.42
N ALA A 69 2.97 5.65 8.60
CA ALA A 69 1.85 4.73 8.81
C ALA A 69 1.58 3.87 7.57
N TYR A 70 1.68 4.43 6.36
CA TYR A 70 1.58 3.68 5.12
C TYR A 70 2.68 2.62 5.01
N ALA A 71 3.93 3.01 5.27
CA ALA A 71 5.05 2.09 5.30
C ALA A 71 4.82 0.95 6.31
N ALA A 72 4.33 1.27 7.51
CA ALA A 72 4.02 0.28 8.54
C ALA A 72 2.91 -0.68 8.09
N VAL A 73 1.86 -0.18 7.43
CA VAL A 73 0.79 -1.02 6.84
C VAL A 73 1.38 -1.99 5.83
N LEU A 74 2.17 -1.51 4.88
CA LEU A 74 2.76 -2.33 3.82
C LEU A 74 3.76 -3.37 4.36
N ILE A 75 4.62 -2.98 5.31
CA ILE A 75 5.56 -3.89 5.94
C ILE A 75 4.81 -4.97 6.73
N MET A 76 3.78 -4.57 7.47
CA MET A 76 2.95 -5.48 8.23
C MET A 76 2.25 -6.48 7.30
N THR A 77 1.58 -6.01 6.25
CA THR A 77 0.88 -6.91 5.31
C THR A 77 1.85 -7.84 4.63
N ALA A 78 2.94 -7.32 4.08
CA ALA A 78 3.96 -8.09 3.40
C ALA A 78 4.56 -9.19 4.31
N SER A 79 4.86 -8.87 5.57
CA SER A 79 5.34 -9.87 6.54
C SER A 79 4.34 -10.99 6.83
N LEU A 80 3.05 -10.70 6.67
CA LEU A 80 1.96 -11.62 6.95
C LEU A 80 1.42 -12.31 5.69
N LEU A 81 1.77 -11.88 4.47
CA LEU A 81 1.32 -12.47 3.19
C LEU A 81 1.58 -13.98 3.08
N THR A 82 2.50 -14.53 3.86
CA THR A 82 2.78 -15.97 3.92
C THR A 82 1.86 -16.76 4.84
N ARG A 83 0.95 -16.09 5.55
CA ARG A 83 -0.09 -16.72 6.37
C ARG A 83 -1.41 -16.85 5.59
N PRO A 84 -2.06 -18.02 5.60
CA PRO A 84 -3.28 -18.30 4.82
C PRO A 84 -4.57 -17.70 5.43
N LEU A 85 -4.49 -16.50 6.03
CA LEU A 85 -5.63 -15.83 6.68
C LEU A 85 -6.40 -14.93 5.68
N VAL A 86 -7.71 -15.13 5.56
CA VAL A 86 -8.59 -14.37 4.64
C VAL A 86 -8.48 -12.86 4.83
N TRP A 87 -8.35 -12.40 6.07
CA TRP A 87 -8.30 -10.97 6.37
C TRP A 87 -7.04 -10.31 5.80
N ILE A 88 -5.91 -11.00 5.71
CA ILE A 88 -4.66 -10.44 5.17
C ILE A 88 -4.85 -10.09 3.71
N ARG A 89 -5.41 -11.01 2.91
CA ARG A 89 -5.74 -10.77 1.51
C ARG A 89 -6.69 -9.59 1.35
N ARG A 90 -7.78 -9.56 2.13
CA ARG A 90 -8.77 -8.47 2.07
C ARG A 90 -8.16 -7.13 2.47
N PHE A 91 -7.32 -7.13 3.49
CA PHE A 91 -6.65 -5.94 3.98
C PHE A 91 -5.62 -5.43 2.97
N GLN A 92 -4.86 -6.31 2.32
CA GLN A 92 -3.97 -5.96 1.22
C GLN A 92 -4.73 -5.32 0.05
N ILE A 93 -5.82 -5.94 -0.41
CA ILE A 93 -6.66 -5.38 -1.47
C ILE A 93 -7.21 -4.01 -1.06
N ALA A 94 -7.67 -3.87 0.19
CA ALA A 94 -8.20 -2.60 0.70
C ALA A 94 -7.12 -1.50 0.72
N THR A 95 -5.91 -1.80 1.20
CA THR A 95 -4.78 -0.86 1.21
C THR A 95 -4.47 -0.35 -0.20
N LEU A 96 -4.31 -1.26 -1.16
CA LEU A 96 -4.00 -0.91 -2.55
C LEU A 96 -5.17 -0.14 -3.21
N ALA A 97 -6.41 -0.54 -2.95
CA ALA A 97 -7.59 0.14 -3.49
C ALA A 97 -7.72 1.56 -2.95
N ILE A 98 -7.43 1.77 -1.66
CA ILE A 98 -7.40 3.11 -1.05
C ILE A 98 -6.26 3.94 -1.67
N ALA A 99 -5.07 3.36 -1.85
CA ALA A 99 -3.93 4.05 -2.49
C ALA A 99 -4.29 4.52 -3.90
N VAL A 100 -4.85 3.64 -4.73
CA VAL A 100 -5.34 3.96 -6.08
C VAL A 100 -6.41 5.05 -6.04
N GLY A 101 -7.37 4.96 -5.10
CA GLY A 101 -8.42 5.96 -4.94
C GLY A 101 -7.88 7.34 -4.57
N LEU A 102 -6.93 7.41 -3.63
CA LEU A 102 -6.27 8.66 -3.22
C LEU A 102 -5.42 9.25 -4.36
N ALA A 103 -4.70 8.41 -5.10
CA ALA A 103 -3.94 8.82 -6.27
C ALA A 103 -4.85 9.39 -7.37
N ALA A 104 -5.97 8.72 -7.66
CA ALA A 104 -6.97 9.20 -8.62
C ALA A 104 -7.57 10.55 -8.19
N LEU A 105 -7.91 10.69 -6.90
CA LEU A 105 -8.44 11.93 -6.35
C LEU A 105 -7.41 13.06 -6.47
N SER A 106 -6.14 12.79 -6.14
CA SER A 106 -5.06 13.77 -6.29
C SER A 106 -4.81 14.19 -7.74
N LEU A 107 -4.90 13.26 -8.70
CA LEU A 107 -4.82 13.62 -10.12
C LEU A 107 -6.02 14.47 -10.56
N LEU A 108 -7.22 14.18 -10.06
CA LEU A 108 -8.42 14.95 -10.36
C LEU A 108 -8.30 16.38 -9.84
N THR A 109 -7.83 16.59 -8.61
CA THR A 109 -7.63 17.93 -8.04
C THR A 109 -6.57 18.71 -8.82
N ALA A 110 -5.46 18.07 -9.18
CA ALA A 110 -4.43 18.67 -10.01
C ALA A 110 -4.92 19.05 -11.41
N ALA A 111 -5.80 18.24 -12.01
CA ALA A 111 -6.38 18.49 -13.32
C ALA A 111 -7.31 19.72 -13.30
N VAL A 112 -8.16 19.82 -12.28
CA VAL A 112 -9.07 20.95 -12.08
C VAL A 112 -8.30 22.24 -11.82
N ALA A 113 -7.19 22.18 -11.08
CA ALA A 113 -6.32 23.33 -10.84
C ALA A 113 -5.44 23.74 -12.05
N GLY A 114 -5.54 23.04 -13.19
CA GLY A 114 -4.73 23.31 -14.39
C GLY A 114 -3.24 23.03 -14.22
N GLY A 115 -2.87 22.23 -13.22
CA GLY A 115 -1.50 22.09 -12.72
C GLY A 115 -0.75 20.84 -13.15
N LEU A 116 -1.25 20.11 -14.14
CA LEU A 116 -0.91 18.71 -14.31
C LEU A 116 0.32 18.52 -15.23
N GLY A 117 1.46 18.22 -14.62
CA GLY A 117 2.69 17.87 -15.35
C GLY A 117 2.63 16.47 -15.96
N ILE A 118 3.14 16.31 -17.19
CA ILE A 118 3.12 15.01 -17.89
C ILE A 118 3.92 13.94 -17.15
N VAL A 119 5.11 14.28 -16.66
CA VAL A 119 5.97 13.31 -15.95
C VAL A 119 5.30 12.81 -14.66
N PRO A 120 4.85 13.66 -13.72
CA PRO A 120 4.21 13.16 -12.51
C PRO A 120 2.90 12.42 -12.81
N LEU A 121 2.13 12.83 -13.83
CA LEU A 121 0.97 12.06 -14.31
C LEU A 121 1.34 10.62 -14.66
N LEU A 122 2.34 10.45 -15.54
CA LEU A 122 2.74 9.13 -16.03
C LEU A 122 3.29 8.25 -14.90
N VAL A 123 4.03 8.83 -13.97
CA VAL A 123 4.52 8.13 -12.78
C VAL A 123 3.35 7.67 -11.90
N THR A 124 2.42 8.57 -11.56
CA THR A 124 1.25 8.21 -10.75
C THR A 124 0.40 7.14 -11.43
N LEU A 125 0.16 7.26 -12.74
CA LEU A 125 -0.59 6.25 -13.51
C LEU A 125 0.12 4.90 -13.52
N LEU A 126 1.46 4.87 -13.66
CA LEU A 126 2.22 3.62 -13.61
C LEU A 126 2.05 2.93 -12.26
N PHE A 127 2.18 3.67 -11.16
CA PHE A 127 2.00 3.12 -9.82
C PHE A 127 0.56 2.63 -9.60
N MET A 128 -0.45 3.39 -10.03
CA MET A 128 -1.84 2.96 -9.98
C MET A 128 -2.09 1.66 -10.76
N LEU A 129 -1.50 1.53 -11.96
CA LEU A 129 -1.63 0.32 -12.77
C LEU A 129 -0.97 -0.89 -12.09
N LEU A 130 0.17 -0.70 -11.43
CA LEU A 130 0.86 -1.76 -10.69
C LEU A 130 0.07 -2.17 -9.43
N ASP A 131 -0.53 -1.21 -8.72
CA ASP A 131 -1.43 -1.50 -7.60
C ASP A 131 -2.67 -2.29 -8.06
N VAL A 132 -3.29 -1.88 -9.17
CA VAL A 132 -4.41 -2.60 -9.77
C VAL A 132 -3.99 -4.01 -10.20
N ALA A 133 -2.80 -4.18 -10.79
CA ALA A 133 -2.27 -5.50 -11.15
C ALA A 133 -2.08 -6.39 -9.90
N ALA A 134 -1.56 -5.84 -8.80
CA ALA A 134 -1.43 -6.54 -7.54
C ALA A 134 -2.79 -6.92 -6.92
N ILE A 135 -3.81 -6.06 -7.05
CA ILE A 135 -5.20 -6.39 -6.68
C ILE A 135 -5.71 -7.56 -7.51
N VAL A 136 -5.56 -7.52 -8.84
CA VAL A 136 -5.98 -8.60 -9.74
C VAL A 136 -5.33 -9.92 -9.35
N VAL A 137 -4.02 -9.91 -9.09
CA VAL A 137 -3.29 -11.08 -8.56
C VAL A 137 -3.92 -11.58 -7.27
N MET A 138 -4.21 -10.71 -6.31
CA MET A 138 -4.82 -11.09 -5.03
C MET A 138 -6.26 -11.60 -5.16
N THR A 139 -6.93 -11.33 -6.28
CA THR A 139 -8.27 -11.87 -6.59
C THR A 139 -8.24 -13.17 -7.40
N GLU A 140 -7.08 -13.61 -7.87
CA GLU A 140 -6.96 -14.82 -8.69
C GLU A 140 -7.40 -16.07 -7.91
N HIS A 141 -8.02 -17.04 -8.60
CA HIS A 141 -8.59 -18.24 -7.98
C HIS A 141 -7.56 -18.99 -7.12
N ARG A 142 -6.33 -19.18 -7.63
CA ARG A 142 -5.23 -19.86 -6.91
C ARG A 142 -4.83 -19.15 -5.61
N ILE A 143 -4.88 -17.82 -5.59
CA ILE A 143 -4.61 -17.04 -4.39
C ILE A 143 -5.78 -17.14 -3.42
N THR A 144 -7.01 -16.99 -3.93
CA THR A 144 -8.20 -17.01 -3.09
C THR A 144 -8.40 -18.34 -2.38
N SER A 145 -8.06 -19.46 -3.04
CA SER A 145 -8.16 -20.81 -2.48
C SER A 145 -7.05 -21.14 -1.48
N TRP A 146 -5.96 -20.36 -1.44
CA TRP A 146 -4.92 -20.49 -0.43
C TRP A 146 -5.27 -19.74 0.88
N TYR A 147 -5.90 -18.56 0.77
CA TYR A 147 -6.38 -17.79 1.92
C TYR A 147 -7.76 -18.28 2.41
N VAL A 148 -7.79 -19.36 3.18
CA VAL A 148 -9.04 -20.01 3.65
C VAL A 148 -9.30 -19.80 5.15
N GLN A 149 -8.25 -19.60 5.94
CA GLN A 149 -8.39 -19.53 7.39
C GLN A 149 -9.06 -18.23 7.81
N GLN A 150 -10.13 -18.36 8.60
CA GLN A 150 -10.85 -17.21 9.16
C GLN A 150 -10.25 -16.82 10.51
N ALA A 151 -9.96 -15.54 10.66
CA ALA A 151 -9.54 -14.93 11.91
C ALA A 151 -9.99 -13.46 11.90
N PRO A 152 -10.28 -12.87 13.08
CA PRO A 152 -10.61 -11.46 13.15
C PRO A 152 -9.41 -10.60 12.72
N THR A 153 -9.70 -9.50 12.03
CA THR A 153 -8.67 -8.52 11.68
C THR A 153 -8.15 -7.86 12.96
N PRO A 154 -6.82 -7.81 13.18
CA PRO A 154 -6.27 -7.14 14.33
C PRO A 154 -6.59 -5.64 14.33
N LEU A 155 -7.01 -5.13 15.49
CA LEU A 155 -7.48 -3.75 15.66
C LEU A 155 -6.38 -2.73 15.32
N TYR A 156 -5.14 -3.01 15.72
CA TYR A 156 -3.99 -2.16 15.40
C TYR A 156 -3.79 -2.00 13.88
N ALA A 157 -3.99 -3.05 13.08
CA ALA A 157 -3.86 -2.96 11.62
C ALA A 157 -4.93 -2.03 11.02
N THR A 158 -6.18 -2.19 11.45
CA THR A 158 -7.29 -1.36 10.97
C THR A 158 -7.14 0.10 11.37
N VAL A 159 -6.63 0.37 12.57
CA VAL A 159 -6.38 1.74 13.05
C VAL A 159 -5.24 2.38 12.27
N THR A 160 -4.13 1.68 12.04
CA THR A 160 -3.02 2.23 11.25
C THR A 160 -3.44 2.52 9.81
N LEU A 161 -4.19 1.61 9.18
CA LEU A 161 -4.74 1.85 7.83
C LEU A 161 -5.69 3.05 7.81
N GLY A 162 -6.61 3.12 8.77
CA GLY A 162 -7.56 4.22 8.89
C GLY A 162 -6.88 5.56 9.12
N PHE A 163 -5.86 5.60 9.99
CA PHE A 163 -5.07 6.81 10.24
C PHE A 163 -4.36 7.29 8.98
N TRP A 164 -3.69 6.40 8.25
CA TRP A 164 -3.05 6.75 6.98
C TRP A 164 -4.07 7.28 5.97
N ALA A 165 -5.13 6.51 5.70
CA ALA A 165 -6.13 6.86 4.69
C ALA A 165 -6.80 8.21 4.99
N LEU A 166 -7.17 8.44 6.26
CA LEU A 166 -7.81 9.69 6.68
C LEU A 166 -6.85 10.87 6.58
N SER A 167 -5.60 10.70 7.04
CA SER A 167 -4.59 11.77 6.99
C SER A 167 -4.25 12.14 5.55
N SER A 168 -4.07 11.15 4.67
CA SER A 168 -3.84 11.38 3.24
C SER A 168 -5.04 12.06 2.57
N LEU A 169 -6.27 11.68 2.92
CA LEU A 169 -7.46 12.35 2.42
C LEU A 169 -7.50 13.83 2.83
N VAL A 170 -7.20 14.14 4.10
CA VAL A 170 -7.11 15.52 4.58
C VAL A 170 -6.07 16.32 3.79
N LEU A 171 -4.89 15.75 3.53
CA LEU A 171 -3.84 16.42 2.76
C LEU A 171 -4.28 16.71 1.32
N VAL A 172 -4.94 15.76 0.65
CA VAL A 172 -5.47 15.96 -0.70
C VAL A 172 -6.55 17.05 -0.72
N VAL A 173 -7.44 17.08 0.28
CA VAL A 173 -8.46 18.13 0.39
C VAL A 173 -7.85 19.50 0.64
N VAL A 174 -6.82 19.59 1.51
CA VAL A 174 -6.13 20.86 1.76
C VAL A 174 -5.47 21.38 0.50
N ASP A 175 -4.78 20.53 -0.26
CA ASP A 175 -4.16 20.90 -1.54
C ASP A 175 -5.20 21.36 -2.57
N ALA A 176 -6.36 20.71 -2.63
CA ALA A 176 -7.45 21.10 -3.52
C ALA A 176 -8.09 22.46 -3.20
N LEU A 177 -7.94 22.95 -1.96
CA LEU A 177 -8.51 24.22 -1.50
C LEU A 177 -7.53 25.40 -1.60
N GLN A 178 -6.28 25.16 -1.98
CA GLN A 178 -5.23 26.16 -2.16
C GLN A 178 -5.12 26.60 -3.63
#